data_AF-A0A8B7Z8K6-F1
#
_entry.id   AF-A0A8B7Z8K6-F1
#
_cell.length_a   1.000
_cell.length_b   1.000
_cell.length_c   1.000
_cell.angle_alpha   90.00
_cell.angle_beta   90.00
_cell.angle_gamma   90.00
#
_symmetry.space_group_name_H-M   'P 1'
#
loop_
_entity.id
_entity.type
_entity.pdbx_description
1 polymer ?
#
loop_
_entity_poly.entity_id
_entity_poly.type
_entity_poly.pdbx_seq_one_letter_code
_entity_poly.pdbx_strand_id
1 'polypeptide(L)'
;MARAVLAVLVVVVAVVAYVVLEPVPDDVGDSPWTVKLFSLQQSLRPYIKWWTPTGLDQWLDEMTRANYREGRPKVPYWEAVFDRVPVRIFAVEPAEGKTSKRPAIVYYHGGGFIHRNVDTYHPITAMLAKGLDAVVISVE
;
A
#
# COMPACT_ATOMS: atom_id res chain seq x y z
N MET A 1 17.03 -7.40 -37.02
CA MET A 1 17.61 -8.18 -35.90
C MET A 1 18.54 -7.31 -35.03
N ALA A 2 19.75 -6.95 -35.47
CA ALA A 2 20.71 -6.19 -34.64
C ALA A 2 20.19 -4.85 -34.08
N ARG A 3 19.47 -4.06 -34.89
CA ARG A 3 18.89 -2.76 -34.45
C ARG A 3 17.82 -2.91 -33.38
N ALA A 4 17.00 -3.97 -33.45
CA ALA A 4 15.96 -4.25 -32.47
C ALA A 4 16.58 -4.70 -31.13
N VAL A 5 17.60 -5.57 -31.20
CA VAL A 5 18.37 -5.99 -30.01
C VAL A 5 19.03 -4.78 -29.34
N LEU A 6 19.66 -3.89 -30.13
CA LEU A 6 20.28 -2.69 -29.59
C LEU A 6 19.25 -1.75 -28.94
N ALA A 7 18.09 -1.55 -29.56
CA ALA A 7 17.03 -0.72 -29.01
C ALA A 7 16.51 -1.26 -27.67
N VAL A 8 16.26 -2.58 -27.59
CA VAL A 8 15.87 -3.23 -26.33
C VAL A 8 16.95 -3.05 -25.26
N LEU A 9 18.23 -3.23 -25.63
CA LEU A 9 19.34 -3.07 -24.70
C LEU A 9 19.44 -1.64 -24.16
N VAL A 10 19.24 -0.63 -25.00
CA VAL A 10 19.22 0.78 -24.56
C VAL A 10 18.09 1.02 -23.55
N VAL A 11 16.89 0.50 -23.82
CA VAL A 11 15.75 0.63 -22.89
C VAL A 11 16.04 -0.06 -21.56
N VAL A 12 16.59 -1.28 -21.60
CA VAL A 12 16.97 -2.02 -20.37
C VAL A 12 18.02 -1.24 -19.58
N VAL A 13 19.07 -0.73 -20.22
CA VAL A 13 20.10 0.07 -19.56
C VAL A 13 19.51 1.35 -18.97
N ALA A 14 18.60 2.03 -19.68
CA ALA A 14 17.94 3.22 -19.18
C ALA A 14 17.07 2.92 -17.94
N VAL A 15 16.32 1.81 -17.94
CA VAL A 15 15.51 1.38 -16.79
C VAL A 15 16.40 1.01 -15.60
N VAL A 16 17.47 0.26 -15.82
CA VAL A 16 18.43 -0.09 -14.76
C VAL A 16 19.07 1.19 -14.18
N ALA A 17 19.51 2.11 -15.04
CA ALA A 17 20.06 3.38 -14.61
C ALA A 17 19.03 4.20 -13.80
N TYR A 18 17.77 4.27 -14.25
CA TYR A 18 16.69 4.93 -13.53
C TYR A 18 16.54 4.39 -12.10
N VAL A 19 16.46 3.06 -11.95
CA VAL A 19 16.29 2.40 -10.63
C VAL A 19 17.52 2.60 -9.73
N VAL A 20 18.73 2.44 -10.29
CA VAL A 20 19.97 2.57 -9.52
C VAL A 20 20.20 4.00 -9.07
N LEU A 21 19.92 4.98 -9.93
CA LEU A 21 20.15 6.40 -9.67
C LEU A 21 18.99 7.10 -8.95
N GLU A 22 17.82 6.46 -8.81
CA GLU A 22 16.71 7.01 -8.04
C GLU A 22 17.17 7.35 -6.61
N PRO A 23 17.11 8.63 -6.19
CA PRO A 23 17.52 9.03 -4.86
C PRO A 23 16.48 8.52 -3.87
N VAL A 24 16.95 7.76 -2.87
CA VAL A 24 16.12 7.31 -1.76
C VAL A 24 16.71 7.92 -0.49
N PRO A 25 15.89 8.43 0.44
CA PRO A 25 16.39 8.96 1.70
C PRO A 25 17.24 7.93 2.46
N ASP A 26 18.32 8.41 3.08
CA ASP A 26 19.32 7.55 3.76
C ASP A 26 18.75 6.80 4.98
N ASP A 27 17.64 7.29 5.55
CA ASP A 27 16.94 6.71 6.70
C ASP A 27 16.06 5.51 6.35
N VAL A 28 15.90 5.17 5.07
CA VAL A 28 15.20 3.94 4.59
C VAL A 28 16.15 2.71 4.65
N GLY A 29 17.17 2.77 5.50
CA GLY A 29 18.45 2.07 5.43
C GLY A 29 18.46 0.53 5.48
N ASP A 30 17.35 -0.15 5.73
CA ASP A 30 17.33 -1.62 5.79
C ASP A 30 17.10 -2.29 4.42
N SER A 31 16.44 -1.62 3.48
CA SER A 31 16.27 -2.11 2.09
C SER A 31 15.79 -1.01 1.13
N PRO A 32 16.70 -0.16 0.61
CA PRO A 32 16.36 0.85 -0.39
C PRO A 32 15.77 0.24 -1.68
N TRP A 33 16.14 -1.01 -1.97
CA TRP A 33 15.65 -1.75 -3.13
C TRP A 33 14.15 -2.04 -3.05
N THR A 34 13.59 -2.23 -1.85
CA THR A 34 12.14 -2.42 -1.70
C THR A 34 11.38 -1.19 -2.19
N VAL A 35 11.85 0.01 -1.83
CA VAL A 35 11.22 1.27 -2.25
C VAL A 35 11.44 1.53 -3.74
N LYS A 36 12.65 1.31 -4.26
CA LYS A 36 12.96 1.48 -5.68
C LYS A 36 12.15 0.54 -6.58
N LEU A 37 12.06 -0.74 -6.23
CA LEU A 37 11.26 -1.71 -6.98
C LEU A 37 9.77 -1.39 -6.90
N PHE A 38 9.29 -0.95 -5.75
CA PHE A 38 7.92 -0.47 -5.61
C PHE A 38 7.67 0.76 -6.49
N SER A 39 8.56 1.76 -6.48
CA SER A 39 8.47 2.97 -7.32
C SER A 39 8.44 2.61 -8.81
N LEU A 40 9.33 1.73 -9.26
CA LEU A 40 9.35 1.22 -10.62
C LEU A 40 8.03 0.51 -10.97
N GLN A 41 7.55 -0.39 -10.12
CA GLN A 41 6.29 -1.09 -10.32
C GLN A 41 5.13 -0.09 -10.48
N GLN A 42 5.03 0.91 -9.60
CA GLN A 42 3.98 1.92 -9.65
C GLN A 42 4.07 2.79 -10.92
N SER A 43 5.28 3.10 -11.37
CA SER A 43 5.54 3.86 -12.60
C SER A 43 5.16 3.08 -13.85
N LEU A 44 5.39 1.77 -13.86
CA LEU A 44 5.09 0.90 -15.01
C LEU A 44 3.62 0.46 -15.06
N ARG A 45 2.95 0.33 -13.91
CA ARG A 45 1.58 -0.17 -13.78
C ARG A 45 0.55 0.51 -14.70
N PRO A 46 0.49 1.84 -14.87
CA PRO A 46 -0.48 2.45 -15.80
C PRO A 46 -0.24 2.05 -17.26
N TYR A 47 1.03 1.89 -17.66
CA TYR A 47 1.38 1.45 -19.00
C TYR A 47 1.05 -0.02 -19.22
N ILE A 48 1.31 -0.88 -18.23
CA ILE A 48 0.98 -2.31 -18.29
C ILE A 48 -0.54 -2.49 -18.35
N LYS A 49 -1.29 -1.79 -17.48
CA LYS A 49 -2.74 -1.89 -17.37
C LYS A 49 -3.46 -1.62 -18.69
N TRP A 50 -2.93 -0.73 -19.52
CA TRP A 50 -3.49 -0.44 -20.84
C TRP A 50 -3.64 -1.69 -21.72
N TRP A 51 -2.77 -2.70 -21.56
CA TRP A 51 -2.74 -3.91 -22.37
C TRP A 51 -3.24 -5.15 -21.62
N THR A 52 -3.54 -5.04 -20.32
CA THR A 52 -3.95 -6.17 -19.49
C THR A 52 -5.42 -6.50 -19.74
N PRO A 53 -5.78 -7.74 -20.10
CA PRO A 53 -7.18 -8.15 -20.21
C PRO A 53 -7.93 -7.95 -18.88
N THR A 54 -9.17 -7.48 -18.94
CA THR A 54 -9.96 -7.07 -17.75
C THR A 54 -10.04 -8.15 -16.67
N GLY A 55 -10.26 -9.42 -17.05
CA GLY A 55 -10.34 -10.51 -16.07
C GLY A 55 -9.03 -10.77 -15.33
N LEU A 56 -7.88 -10.58 -16.00
CA LEU A 56 -6.58 -10.69 -15.37
C LEU A 56 -6.29 -9.51 -14.44
N ASP A 57 -6.66 -8.28 -14.85
CA ASP A 57 -6.52 -7.08 -14.02
C ASP A 57 -7.34 -7.21 -12.73
N GLN A 58 -8.60 -7.65 -12.84
CA GLN A 58 -9.48 -7.88 -11.68
C GLN A 58 -8.92 -8.95 -10.74
N TRP A 59 -8.46 -10.08 -11.28
CA TRP A 59 -7.85 -11.13 -10.49
C TRP A 59 -6.58 -10.66 -9.76
N LEU A 60 -5.71 -9.89 -10.44
CA LEU A 60 -4.52 -9.30 -9.82
C LEU A 60 -4.88 -8.31 -8.72
N ASP A 61 -5.91 -7.49 -8.91
CA ASP A 61 -6.41 -6.53 -7.92
C ASP A 61 -6.98 -7.24 -6.70
N GLU A 62 -7.77 -8.30 -6.88
CA GLU A 62 -8.31 -9.12 -5.81
C GLU A 62 -7.20 -9.79 -4.99
N MET A 63 -6.24 -10.42 -5.66
CA MET A 63 -5.06 -11.01 -5.00
C MET A 63 -4.29 -9.96 -4.20
N THR A 64 -4.08 -8.77 -4.78
CA THR A 64 -3.38 -7.68 -4.11
C THR A 64 -4.16 -7.20 -2.87
N ARG A 65 -5.49 -7.05 -2.97
CA ARG A 65 -6.34 -6.67 -1.82
C ARG A 65 -6.34 -7.74 -0.72
N ALA A 66 -6.42 -9.02 -1.10
CA ALA A 66 -6.34 -10.12 -0.15
C ALA A 66 -5.00 -10.11 0.60
N ASN A 67 -3.89 -9.95 -0.12
CA ASN A 67 -2.56 -9.84 0.49
C ASN A 67 -2.45 -8.68 1.49
N TYR A 68 -3.04 -7.51 1.18
CA TYR A 68 -3.03 -6.39 2.13
C TYR A 68 -3.83 -6.69 3.41
N ARG A 69 -4.97 -7.38 3.30
CA ARG A 69 -5.78 -7.78 4.47
C ARG A 69 -5.13 -8.89 5.29
N GLU A 70 -4.30 -9.71 4.65
CA GLU A 70 -3.48 -10.71 5.35
C GLU A 70 -2.24 -10.09 6.03
N GLY A 71 -1.97 -8.80 5.78
CA GLY A 71 -0.92 -8.03 6.40
C GLY A 71 -0.93 -8.14 7.93
N ARG A 72 0.27 -8.19 8.51
CA ARG A 72 0.45 -8.21 9.97
C ARG A 72 0.61 -6.77 10.49
N PRO A 73 0.17 -6.48 11.72
CA PRO A 73 -0.49 -7.38 12.67
C PRO A 73 -1.96 -7.64 12.33
N LYS A 74 -2.48 -8.82 12.71
CA LYS A 74 -3.92 -9.07 12.65
C LYS A 74 -4.60 -8.37 13.82
N VAL A 75 -5.43 -7.37 13.52
CA VAL A 75 -6.19 -6.58 14.49
C VAL A 75 -7.68 -6.73 14.16
N PRO A 76 -8.57 -6.94 15.14
CA PRO A 76 -10.01 -6.93 14.90
C PRO A 76 -10.44 -5.61 14.27
N TYR A 77 -11.25 -5.71 13.22
CA TYR A 77 -11.80 -4.54 12.54
C TYR A 77 -13.22 -4.80 12.10
N TRP A 78 -13.94 -3.72 11.85
CA TRP A 78 -15.26 -3.75 11.24
C TRP A 78 -15.44 -2.54 10.34
N GLU A 79 -16.37 -2.66 9.39
CA GLU A 79 -16.74 -1.57 8.49
C GLU A 79 -17.92 -0.79 9.07
N ALA A 80 -17.93 0.52 8.84
CA ALA A 80 -19.02 1.40 9.21
C ALA A 80 -19.18 2.51 8.17
N VAL A 81 -20.22 3.34 8.33
CA VAL A 81 -20.43 4.53 7.51
C VAL A 81 -20.67 5.71 8.46
N PHE A 82 -19.82 6.73 8.38
CA PHE A 82 -19.96 7.97 9.13
C PHE A 82 -20.23 9.12 8.16
N ASP A 83 -21.35 9.82 8.35
CA ASP A 83 -21.79 10.89 7.44
C ASP A 83 -21.71 10.52 5.94
N ARG A 84 -22.21 9.32 5.60
CA ARG A 84 -22.18 8.75 4.24
C ARG A 84 -20.79 8.42 3.69
N VAL A 85 -19.74 8.50 4.51
CA VAL A 85 -18.38 8.10 4.15
C VAL A 85 -18.09 6.70 4.73
N PRO A 86 -17.75 5.70 3.89
CA PRO A 86 -17.31 4.40 4.36
C PRO A 86 -16.02 4.53 5.17
N VAL A 87 -15.95 3.80 6.28
CA VAL A 87 -14.76 3.75 7.13
C VAL A 87 -14.51 2.32 7.61
N ARG A 88 -13.23 1.99 7.79
CA ARG A 88 -12.79 0.77 8.46
C ARG A 88 -12.23 1.11 9.83
N ILE A 89 -12.79 0.49 10.88
CA ILE A 89 -12.41 0.78 12.27
C ILE A 89 -11.63 -0.39 12.82
N PHE A 90 -10.42 -0.13 13.30
CA PHE A 90 -9.54 -1.09 13.95
C PHE A 90 -9.53 -0.82 15.45
N ALA A 91 -9.77 -1.86 16.25
CA ALA A 91 -9.66 -1.78 17.70
C ALA A 91 -9.12 -3.09 18.28
N VAL A 92 -8.09 -2.98 19.11
CA VAL A 92 -7.59 -4.11 19.91
C VAL A 92 -8.44 -4.23 21.17
N GLU A 93 -8.47 -5.36 21.85
CA GLU A 93 -8.97 -5.39 23.23
C GLU A 93 -8.01 -4.59 24.14
N PRO A 94 -8.51 -3.82 25.12
CA PRO A 94 -7.65 -3.17 26.08
C PRO A 94 -6.81 -4.23 26.80
N ALA A 95 -5.52 -3.95 27.04
CA ALA A 95 -4.70 -4.80 27.89
C ALA A 95 -5.32 -4.91 29.29
N GLU A 96 -5.20 -6.08 29.93
CA GLU A 96 -5.73 -6.31 31.27
C GLU A 96 -5.31 -5.19 32.24
N GLY A 97 -6.28 -4.66 32.99
CA GLY A 97 -6.05 -3.58 33.95
C GLY A 97 -5.99 -2.16 33.36
N LYS A 98 -6.14 -1.97 32.03
CA LYS A 98 -6.26 -0.65 31.42
C LYS A 98 -7.71 -0.18 31.30
N THR A 99 -7.89 1.14 31.26
CA THR A 99 -9.21 1.76 31.07
C THR A 99 -9.76 1.45 29.67
N SER A 100 -11.08 1.41 29.53
CA SER A 100 -11.74 1.23 28.24
C SER A 100 -11.60 2.44 27.30
N LYS A 101 -11.20 3.62 27.82
CA LYS A 101 -10.99 4.84 27.03
C LYS A 101 -9.58 4.83 26.44
N ARG A 102 -9.50 5.01 25.13
CA ARG A 102 -8.27 5.01 24.35
C ARG A 102 -8.25 6.19 23.38
N PRO A 103 -7.07 6.66 22.97
CA PRO A 103 -6.99 7.63 21.89
C PRO A 103 -7.61 7.06 20.62
N ALA A 104 -8.23 7.94 19.84
CA ALA A 104 -8.72 7.63 18.51
C ALA A 104 -7.89 8.37 17.46
N ILE A 105 -7.59 7.71 16.35
CA ILE A 105 -6.89 8.26 15.20
C ILE A 105 -7.82 8.18 14.00
N VAL A 106 -8.13 9.31 13.39
CA VAL A 106 -8.78 9.35 12.07
C VAL A 106 -7.69 9.36 11.01
N TYR A 107 -7.61 8.31 10.22
CA TYR A 107 -6.57 8.10 9.22
C TYR A 107 -7.13 8.31 7.81
N TYR A 108 -6.60 9.33 7.12
CA TYR A 108 -6.86 9.58 5.71
C TYR A 108 -5.74 8.98 4.89
N HIS A 109 -6.09 8.09 3.95
CA HIS A 109 -5.08 7.44 3.15
C HIS A 109 -4.50 8.37 2.07
N GLY A 110 -3.24 8.15 1.72
CA GLY A 110 -2.61 8.84 0.58
C GLY A 110 -3.04 8.25 -0.75
N GLY A 111 -2.42 8.72 -1.84
CA GLY A 111 -2.74 8.29 -3.21
C GLY A 111 -3.13 9.44 -4.14
N GLY A 112 -2.73 10.67 -3.80
CA GLY A 112 -2.94 11.85 -4.63
C GLY A 112 -4.41 12.17 -4.89
N PHE A 113 -5.31 11.75 -3.98
CA PHE A 113 -6.77 11.93 -4.09
C PHE A 113 -7.44 11.23 -5.28
N ILE A 114 -6.74 10.34 -5.99
CA ILE A 114 -7.26 9.65 -7.19
C ILE A 114 -7.01 8.15 -7.18
N HIS A 115 -6.27 7.64 -6.21
CA HIS A 115 -5.81 6.25 -6.19
C HIS A 115 -5.74 5.69 -4.76
N ARG A 116 -5.79 4.35 -4.66
CA ARG A 116 -5.78 3.56 -3.40
C ARG A 116 -7.07 3.69 -2.59
N ASN A 117 -7.16 2.89 -1.53
CA ASN A 117 -8.35 2.70 -0.69
C ASN A 117 -7.96 2.12 0.67
N VAL A 118 -8.93 1.88 1.56
CA VAL A 118 -8.72 1.28 2.90
C VAL A 118 -8.07 -0.10 2.87
N ASP A 119 -8.16 -0.85 1.78
CA ASP A 119 -7.46 -2.14 1.65
C ASP A 119 -5.95 -1.91 1.50
N THR A 120 -5.53 -0.95 0.67
CA THR A 120 -4.11 -0.64 0.45
C THR A 120 -3.39 -0.21 1.73
N TYR A 121 -4.14 0.42 2.65
CA TYR A 121 -3.61 0.93 3.92
C TYR A 121 -4.01 0.06 5.13
N HIS A 122 -4.55 -1.14 4.89
CA HIS A 122 -4.91 -2.07 5.96
C HIS A 122 -3.72 -2.41 6.87
N PRO A 123 -2.52 -2.77 6.36
CA PRO A 123 -1.41 -3.15 7.24
C PRO A 123 -0.97 -2.02 8.16
N ILE A 124 -0.84 -0.79 7.63
CA ILE A 124 -0.34 0.35 8.41
C ILE A 124 -1.36 0.81 9.45
N THR A 125 -2.65 0.80 9.12
CA THR A 125 -3.72 1.16 10.08
C THR A 125 -3.85 0.11 11.19
N ALA A 126 -3.68 -1.17 10.88
CA ALA A 126 -3.57 -2.22 11.90
C ALA A 126 -2.29 -2.09 12.76
N MET A 127 -1.14 -1.74 12.16
CA MET A 127 0.10 -1.45 12.89
C MET A 127 -0.08 -0.27 13.86
N LEU A 128 -0.71 0.82 13.41
CA LEU A 128 -1.00 1.98 14.26
C LEU A 128 -1.93 1.62 15.41
N ALA A 129 -3.02 0.90 15.14
CA ALA A 129 -3.98 0.52 16.18
C ALA A 129 -3.33 -0.32 17.28
N LYS A 130 -2.53 -1.32 16.88
CA LYS A 130 -1.82 -2.18 17.83
C LYS A 130 -0.65 -1.48 18.51
N GLY A 131 0.19 -0.79 17.76
CA GLY A 131 1.41 -0.17 18.26
C GLY A 131 1.16 0.99 19.20
N LEU A 132 0.04 1.71 19.02
CA LEU A 132 -0.31 2.88 19.81
C LEU A 132 -1.44 2.61 20.83
N ASP A 133 -1.94 1.38 20.93
CA ASP A 133 -3.12 1.03 21.75
C ASP A 133 -4.28 2.00 21.50
N ALA A 134 -4.58 2.22 20.22
CA ALA A 134 -5.50 3.23 19.74
C ALA A 134 -6.63 2.61 18.92
N VAL A 135 -7.78 3.28 18.88
CA VAL A 135 -8.82 3.01 17.90
C VAL A 135 -8.45 3.77 16.62
N VAL A 136 -8.28 3.07 15.50
CA VAL A 136 -7.95 3.70 14.21
C VAL A 136 -9.15 3.63 13.28
N ILE A 137 -9.60 4.78 12.80
CA ILE A 137 -10.71 4.94 11.85
C ILE A 137 -10.08 5.29 10.50
N SER A 138 -9.92 4.29 9.62
CA SER A 138 -9.43 4.48 8.27
C SER A 138 -10.56 4.92 7.35
N VAL A 139 -10.42 6.10 6.75
CA VAL A 139 -11.40 6.69 5.85
C VAL A 139 -11.15 6.24 4.42
N GLU A 140 -12.22 5.93 3.68
CA GLU A 140 -12.21 5.69 2.22
C GLU A 140 -12.28 6.99 1.40
#